data_AF-A0A7N4PZ94-F1
#
_entry.id   AF-A0A7N4PZ94-F1
#
_cell.length_a   1.000
_cell.length_b   1.000
_cell.length_c   1.000
_cell.angle_alpha   90.00
_cell.angle_beta   90.00
_cell.angle_gamma   90.00
#
_symmetry.space_group_name_H-M   'P 1'
#
loop_
_entity.id
_entity.type
_entity.pdbx_description
1 polymer ?
#
loop_
_entity_poly.entity_id
_entity_poly.type
_entity_poly.pdbx_seq_one_letter_code
_entity_poly.pdbx_strand_id
1 'polypeptide(L)'
;CSQAQNLLLLYFHLLLTAFHIHVIFQIDYREYEKPPLDEFPACTKEFIPICGSEGETYANKCIFCYAVKDSAKMVHDMGRFTGKI
;
A
#
# COMPACT_ATOMS: atom_id res chain seq x y z
N CYS A 1 -16.06 -20.09 41.31
CA CYS A 1 -16.97 -19.14 40.61
C CYS A 1 -16.28 -17.85 40.11
N SER A 2 -15.11 -17.45 40.61
CA SER A 2 -14.40 -16.26 40.07
C SER A 2 -13.51 -16.52 38.85
N GLN A 3 -13.11 -17.77 38.59
CA GLN A 3 -12.22 -18.13 37.46
C GLN A 3 -12.94 -18.09 36.09
N ALA A 4 -14.25 -18.39 36.06
CA ALA A 4 -15.05 -18.41 34.83
C ALA A 4 -15.40 -17.00 34.31
N GLN A 5 -15.54 -16.03 35.22
CA GLN A 5 -15.81 -14.63 34.86
C GLN A 5 -14.62 -13.99 34.12
N ASN A 6 -13.39 -14.35 34.50
CA ASN A 6 -12.18 -13.87 33.83
C ASN A 6 -12.04 -14.41 32.41
N LEU A 7 -12.44 -15.67 32.18
CA LEU A 7 -12.37 -16.28 30.85
C LEU A 7 -13.36 -15.63 29.89
N LEU A 8 -14.57 -15.33 30.36
CA LEU A 8 -15.59 -14.65 29.56
C LEU A 8 -15.17 -13.21 29.22
N LEU A 9 -14.59 -12.49 30.18
CA LEU A 9 -14.03 -11.14 29.94
C LEU A 9 -12.86 -11.15 28.95
N LEU A 10 -11.95 -12.14 29.04
CA LEU A 10 -10.86 -12.31 28.09
C LEU A 10 -11.37 -12.62 26.68
N TYR A 11 -12.42 -13.44 26.55
CA TYR A 11 -13.06 -13.73 25.28
C TYR A 11 -13.67 -12.47 24.64
N PHE A 12 -14.40 -11.66 25.42
CA PHE A 12 -14.95 -10.39 24.92
C PHE A 12 -13.85 -9.42 24.47
N HIS A 13 -12.77 -9.28 25.22
CA HIS A 13 -11.63 -8.45 24.81
C HIS A 13 -11.02 -8.94 23.50
N LEU A 14 -10.81 -10.26 23.35
CA LEU A 14 -10.25 -10.84 22.14
C LEU A 14 -11.15 -10.56 20.92
N LEU A 15 -12.47 -10.75 21.07
CA LEU A 15 -13.43 -10.45 20.00
C LEU A 15 -13.43 -8.96 19.60
N LEU A 16 -13.39 -8.05 20.58
CA LEU A 16 -13.33 -6.62 20.31
C LEU A 16 -12.05 -6.22 19.58
N THR A 17 -10.90 -6.75 20.00
CA THR A 17 -9.63 -6.50 19.29
C THR A 17 -9.64 -7.05 17.87
N ALA A 18 -10.19 -8.24 17.65
CA ALA A 18 -10.32 -8.82 16.32
C ALA A 18 -11.24 -7.99 15.42
N PHE A 19 -12.34 -7.46 15.96
CA PHE A 19 -13.24 -6.56 15.24
C PHE A 19 -12.55 -5.24 14.86
N HIS A 20 -11.82 -4.63 15.79
CA HIS A 20 -11.04 -3.41 15.52
C HIS A 20 -9.98 -3.64 14.44
N ILE A 21 -9.24 -4.76 14.52
CA ILE A 21 -8.25 -5.14 13.51
C ILE A 21 -8.94 -5.30 12.14
N HIS A 22 -10.06 -6.04 12.07
CA HIS A 22 -10.78 -6.20 10.81
C HIS A 22 -11.23 -4.85 10.21
N VAL A 23 -11.76 -3.94 11.03
CA VAL A 23 -12.15 -2.61 10.57
C VAL A 23 -10.93 -1.81 10.09
N ILE A 24 -9.82 -1.81 10.82
CA ILE A 24 -8.59 -1.10 10.42
C ILE A 24 -8.06 -1.63 9.08
N PHE A 25 -8.00 -2.96 8.90
CA PHE A 25 -7.59 -3.57 7.64
C PHE A 25 -8.53 -3.26 6.47
N GLN A 26 -9.84 -3.07 6.73
CA GLN A 26 -10.81 -2.66 5.70
C GLN A 26 -10.66 -1.17 5.32
N ILE A 27 -10.23 -0.30 6.25
CA ILE A 27 -9.98 1.12 5.95
C ILE A 27 -8.78 1.27 5.00
N ASP A 28 -7.72 0.48 5.16
CA ASP A 28 -6.52 0.53 4.31
C ASP A 28 -6.81 0.07 2.86
N TYR A 29 -7.72 -0.89 2.68
CA TYR A 29 -8.05 -1.45 1.36
C TYR A 29 -8.89 -0.53 0.46
N ARG A 30 -9.62 0.45 1.03
CA ARG A 30 -10.58 1.26 0.26
C ARG A 30 -9.95 2.33 -0.65
N GLU A 31 -8.64 2.55 -0.58
CA GLU A 31 -7.91 3.57 -1.35
C GLU A 31 -6.95 2.98 -2.40
N TYR A 32 -7.16 1.72 -2.76
CA TYR A 32 -6.35 1.03 -3.77
C TYR A 32 -7.10 0.80 -5.08
N GLU A 33 -7.77 1.83 -5.60
CA GLU A 33 -8.10 1.88 -7.03
C GLU A 33 -6.78 2.17 -7.77
N LYS A 34 -6.17 1.14 -8.37
CA LYS A 34 -4.96 1.31 -9.17
C LYS A 34 -5.32 2.16 -10.39
N PRO A 35 -4.70 3.34 -10.59
CA PRO A 35 -4.99 4.13 -11.79
C PRO A 35 -4.59 3.34 -13.05
N PRO A 36 -5.37 3.45 -14.14
CA PRO A 36 -5.06 2.81 -15.41
C PRO A 36 -3.63 3.16 -15.86
N LEU A 37 -2.90 2.16 -16.33
CA LEU A 37 -1.47 2.22 -16.66
C LEU A 37 -1.15 3.16 -17.83
N ASP A 38 -2.17 3.65 -18.51
CA ASP A 38 -2.17 4.31 -19.79
C ASP A 38 -2.54 5.80 -19.70
N GLU A 39 -3.00 6.25 -18.53
CA GLU A 39 -3.34 7.65 -18.29
C GLU A 39 -2.97 8.02 -16.84
N PHE A 40 -1.77 8.56 -16.64
CA PHE A 40 -1.46 9.20 -15.36
C PHE A 40 -1.99 10.64 -15.44
N PRO A 41 -3.07 10.99 -14.71
CA PRO A 41 -3.47 12.38 -14.59
C PRO A 41 -2.34 13.18 -13.92
N ALA A 42 -2.36 14.50 -14.10
CA ALA A 42 -1.48 15.38 -13.34
C ALA A 42 -1.61 15.06 -11.84
N CYS A 43 -0.49 14.73 -11.19
CA CYS A 43 -0.50 14.42 -9.75
C CYS A 43 -1.00 15.63 -8.96
N THR A 44 -1.81 15.37 -7.93
CA THR A 44 -2.19 16.39 -6.96
C THR A 44 -0.95 16.90 -6.22
N LYS A 45 -1.01 18.15 -5.71
CA LYS A 45 0.08 18.76 -4.93
C LYS A 45 0.00 18.43 -3.44
N GLU A 46 -0.75 17.41 -3.09
CA GLU A 46 -0.84 16.95 -1.71
C GLU A 46 0.50 16.36 -1.26
N PHE A 47 0.88 16.67 -0.03
CA PHE A 47 2.13 16.20 0.56
C PHE A 47 1.86 15.10 1.59
N ILE A 48 1.97 13.86 1.14
CA ILE A 48 1.91 12.63 1.95
C ILE A 48 3.18 11.85 1.62
N PRO A 49 4.29 12.08 2.35
CA PRO A 49 5.59 11.56 1.96
C PRO A 49 5.67 10.03 2.04
N ILE A 50 6.22 9.41 1.00
CA ILE A 50 6.45 7.97 0.92
C ILE A 50 7.95 7.72 0.77
N CYS A 51 8.50 6.84 1.59
CA CYS A 51 9.88 6.38 1.47
C CYS A 51 9.93 5.22 0.47
N GLY A 52 10.67 5.38 -0.63
CA GLY A 52 10.98 4.33 -1.58
C GLY A 52 12.04 3.37 -1.05
N SER A 53 12.10 2.18 -1.62
CA SER A 53 13.12 1.16 -1.27
C SER A 53 14.54 1.60 -1.65
N GLU A 54 14.65 2.52 -2.61
CA GLU A 54 15.86 3.19 -3.07
C GLU A 54 16.36 4.29 -2.12
N GLY A 55 15.61 4.59 -1.04
CA GLY A 55 15.96 5.63 -0.07
C GLY A 55 15.51 7.03 -0.45
N GLU A 56 14.86 7.20 -1.59
CA GLU A 56 14.25 8.46 -2.02
C GLU A 56 12.88 8.68 -1.36
N THR A 57 12.58 9.93 -1.01
CA THR A 57 11.27 10.30 -0.45
C THR A 57 10.42 11.01 -1.50
N TYR A 58 9.23 10.49 -1.75
CA TYR A 58 8.29 10.99 -2.75
C TYR A 58 7.19 11.80 -2.09
N ALA A 59 6.89 12.98 -2.62
CA ALA A 59 5.92 13.90 -2.02
C ALA A 59 4.49 13.32 -1.93
N ASN A 60 4.12 12.37 -2.80
CA ASN A 60 2.89 11.58 -2.69
C ASN A 60 2.95 10.28 -3.49
N LYS A 61 1.91 9.44 -3.31
CA LYS A 61 1.71 8.15 -3.98
C LYS A 61 1.76 8.25 -5.51
N CYS A 62 1.18 9.29 -6.09
CA CYS A 62 1.18 9.47 -7.54
C CYS A 62 2.60 9.66 -8.08
N ILE A 63 3.40 10.51 -7.44
CA ILE A 63 4.80 10.77 -7.85
C ILE A 63 5.66 9.51 -7.66
N PHE A 64 5.48 8.77 -6.56
CA PHE A 64 6.15 7.48 -6.34
C PHE A 64 5.84 6.48 -7.46
N CYS A 65 4.56 6.29 -7.79
CA CYS A 65 4.16 5.36 -8.85
C CYS A 65 4.71 5.76 -10.23
N TYR A 66 4.84 7.06 -10.50
CA TYR A 66 5.45 7.55 -11.74
C TYR A 66 6.93 7.17 -11.83
N ALA A 67 7.71 7.42 -10.78
CA ALA A 67 9.13 7.08 -10.72
C ALA A 67 9.37 5.57 -10.91
N VAL A 68 8.53 4.73 -10.29
CA VAL A 68 8.59 3.27 -10.44
C VAL A 68 8.27 2.83 -11.88
N LYS A 69 7.27 3.44 -12.52
CA LYS A 69 6.89 3.12 -13.91
C LYS A 69 8.00 3.49 -14.90
N ASP A 70 8.63 4.65 -14.73
CA ASP A 70 9.75 5.07 -15.57
C ASP A 70 10.95 4.12 -15.42
N SER A 71 11.28 3.75 -14.18
CA SER A 71 12.32 2.77 -13.87
C SER A 71 12.02 1.40 -14.49
N ALA A 72 10.76 0.93 -14.43
CA ALA A 72 10.34 -0.33 -15.02
C ALA A 72 10.40 -0.32 -16.56
N LYS A 73 10.12 0.83 -17.18
CA LYS A 73 10.24 1.00 -18.64
C LYS A 73 11.69 0.85 -19.10
N MET A 74 12.64 1.40 -18.35
CA MET A 74 14.07 1.24 -18.66
C MET A 74 14.51 -0.23 -18.62
N VAL A 75 14.04 -1.00 -17.64
CA VAL A 75 14.34 -2.44 -17.53
C VAL A 75 13.69 -3.23 -18.68
N HIS A 76 12.46 -2.92 -19.04
CA HIS A 76 11.77 -3.55 -20.16
C HIS A 76 12.46 -3.26 -21.51
N ASP A 77 12.87 -2.02 -21.74
CA ASP A 77 13.55 -1.64 -22.98
C ASP A 77 14.95 -2.28 -23.05
N MET A 78 15.69 -2.37 -21.94
CA MET A 78 16.96 -3.11 -21.87
C MET A 78 16.79 -4.60 -22.24
N GLY A 79 15.73 -5.25 -21.74
CA GLY A 79 15.39 -6.64 -22.07
C GLY A 79 15.01 -6.86 -23.55
N ARG A 80 14.51 -5.81 -24.23
CA ARG A 80 14.24 -5.85 -25.68
C ARG A 80 15.53 -5.87 -26.51
N PHE A 81 16.61 -5.26 -26.02
CA PHE A 81 17.91 -5.25 -26.72
C PHE A 81 18.67 -6.56 -26.54
N THR A 82 18.53 -7.25 -25.40
CA THR A 82 19.19 -8.55 -25.17
C THR A 82 18.55 -9.72 -25.93
N GLY A 83 17.41 -9.52 -26.59
CA GLY A 83 16.67 -10.55 -27.34
C GLY A 83 16.69 -10.40 -28.87
N LYS A 84 17.55 -9.53 -29.42
CA LYS A 84 17.75 -9.37 -30.87
C LYS A 84 19.22 -9.58 -31.22
N ILE A 85 19.64 -10.84 -31.28
CA ILE A 85 20.84 -11.30 -31.97
C ILE A 85 20.41 -12.48 -32.84
#